data_AF-F7AWK3-F1
#
_entry.id   AF-F7AWK3-F1
#
_cell.length_a   1.000
_cell.length_b   1.000
_cell.length_c   1.000
_cell.angle_alpha   90.00
_cell.angle_beta   90.00
_cell.angle_gamma   90.00
#
_symmetry.space_group_name_H-M   'P 1'
#
loop_
_entity.id
_entity.type
_entity.pdbx_description
1 polymer ?
#
loop_
_entity_poly.entity_id
_entity_poly.type
_entity_poly.pdbx_seq_one_letter_code
_entity_poly.pdbx_strand_id
1 'polypeptide(L)'
;DGGGQARLSSTAPAQPGQLFAPKTLVLVSRLDHAEVFRNSLGLIYAIHVEGLNVSLENVIGNLLTCTVPLAGGSQLDSVEEGARTISLGAGDRQVIQTPLVDSLPVSRCSVALLFRQLGITNVLSLFCAALTEHKVLFLSRSYQRLADACRGLLALLFPLRYSFTYVPILPAQLLEVLSTPTPFIIGVNAAFQAETQELLDVIVADLDGGTVTVPECVHIPPLPEPLQSQTHNVLSMVLDPELELADLAFPPPTTSA
;
A
#
# COMPACT_ATOMS: atom_id res chain seq x y z
N ASP A 1 -83.05 -0.51 12.30
CA ASP A 1 -82.28 0.73 12.46
C ASP A 1 -81.05 0.48 13.31
N GLY A 2 -79.88 0.83 12.79
CA GLY A 2 -78.61 0.67 13.50
C GLY A 2 -77.42 0.66 12.55
N GLY A 3 -77.31 1.68 11.69
CA GLY A 3 -76.12 1.89 10.87
C GLY A 3 -74.92 2.29 11.72
N GLY A 4 -73.89 1.45 11.75
CA GLY A 4 -72.59 1.77 12.33
C GLY A 4 -71.61 2.18 11.23
N GLN A 5 -71.24 3.46 11.20
CA GLN A 5 -70.23 4.01 10.30
C GLN A 5 -68.87 3.35 10.53
N ALA A 6 -68.32 2.73 9.47
CA ALA A 6 -66.92 2.34 9.42
C ALA A 6 -66.03 3.60 9.40
N ARG A 7 -65.40 3.93 10.52
CA ARG A 7 -64.32 4.92 10.59
C ARG A 7 -63.12 4.39 9.82
N LEU A 8 -62.89 4.95 8.63
CA LEU A 8 -61.60 4.85 7.94
C LEU A 8 -60.54 5.52 8.81
N SER A 9 -59.69 4.72 9.45
CA SER A 9 -58.49 5.19 10.11
C SER A 9 -57.54 5.77 9.06
N SER A 10 -57.26 7.07 9.14
CA SER A 10 -56.23 7.70 8.32
C SER A 10 -54.87 7.07 8.63
N THR A 11 -54.32 6.31 7.70
CA THR A 11 -52.91 5.90 7.73
C THR A 11 -52.06 7.17 7.59
N ALA A 12 -51.36 7.54 8.66
CA ALA A 12 -50.35 8.59 8.61
C ALA A 12 -49.29 8.24 7.55
N PRO A 13 -48.74 9.21 6.81
CA PRO A 13 -47.67 8.95 5.86
C PRO A 13 -46.48 8.36 6.60
N ALA A 14 -46.04 7.18 6.17
CA ALA A 14 -44.83 6.54 6.68
C ALA A 14 -43.66 7.53 6.50
N GLN A 15 -42.91 7.79 7.57
CA GLN A 15 -41.71 8.61 7.49
C GLN A 15 -40.76 7.97 6.45
N PRO A 16 -40.19 8.75 5.52
CA PRO A 16 -39.22 8.20 4.57
C PRO A 16 -38.07 7.57 5.37
N GLY A 17 -37.89 6.26 5.18
CA GLY A 17 -36.84 5.52 5.87
C GLY A 17 -35.48 6.16 5.59
N GLN A 18 -34.64 6.25 6.63
CA GLN A 18 -33.30 6.80 6.52
C GLN A 18 -32.48 5.92 5.56
N LEU A 19 -32.22 6.43 4.36
CA LEU A 19 -31.39 5.77 3.36
C LEU A 19 -29.91 6.05 3.69
N PHE A 20 -29.14 4.99 3.91
CA PHE A 20 -27.69 5.08 4.06
C PHE A 20 -27.03 4.86 2.70
N ALA A 21 -26.15 5.78 2.32
CA ALA A 21 -25.26 5.62 1.18
C ALA A 21 -23.81 5.51 1.69
N PRO A 22 -22.98 4.63 1.12
CA PRO A 22 -21.57 4.58 1.45
C PRO A 22 -20.90 5.93 1.11
N LYS A 23 -20.09 6.43 2.03
CA LYS A 23 -19.29 7.66 1.85
C LYS A 23 -17.81 7.32 1.97
N THR A 24 -16.97 8.07 1.25
CA THR A 24 -15.52 7.92 1.30
C THR A 24 -14.88 9.28 1.49
N LEU A 25 -13.87 9.35 2.37
CA LEU A 25 -13.00 10.51 2.53
C LEU A 25 -11.72 10.28 1.73
N VAL A 26 -11.32 11.26 0.93
CA VAL A 26 -10.14 11.17 0.07
C VAL A 26 -9.27 12.39 0.30
N LEU A 27 -7.96 12.15 0.48
CA LEU A 27 -6.93 13.17 0.55
C LEU A 27 -6.01 13.01 -0.67
N VAL A 28 -5.88 14.07 -1.45
CA VAL A 28 -4.99 14.11 -2.62
C VAL A 28 -3.77 14.95 -2.27
N SER A 29 -2.59 14.35 -2.38
CA SER A 29 -1.32 15.02 -2.07
C SER A 29 -0.24 14.61 -3.06
N ARG A 30 0.72 15.52 -3.29
CA ARG A 30 1.95 15.22 -4.04
C ARG A 30 3.02 14.55 -3.18
N LEU A 31 2.85 14.53 -1.86
CA LEU A 31 3.77 13.93 -0.91
C LEU A 31 3.43 12.44 -0.74
N ASP A 32 4.44 11.58 -0.61
CA ASP A 32 4.23 10.14 -0.38
C ASP A 32 4.30 9.81 1.12
N HIS A 33 3.29 10.26 1.86
CA HIS A 33 3.15 10.02 3.30
C HIS A 33 1.83 9.30 3.59
N ALA A 34 1.61 8.16 2.94
CA ALA A 34 0.34 7.43 2.99
C ALA A 34 -0.17 7.12 4.41
N GLU A 35 0.73 6.78 5.35
CA GLU A 35 0.36 6.48 6.74
C GLU A 35 -0.09 7.72 7.52
N VAL A 36 0.65 8.82 7.37
CA VAL A 36 0.32 10.14 7.95
C VAL A 36 -1.05 10.58 7.44
N PHE A 37 -1.29 10.49 6.14
CA PHE A 37 -2.58 10.85 5.55
C PHE A 37 -3.71 9.91 5.96
N ARG A 38 -3.44 8.61 6.11
CA ARG A 38 -4.42 7.66 6.65
C ARG A 38 -4.82 8.02 8.08
N ASN A 39 -3.85 8.31 8.94
CA ASN A 39 -4.10 8.70 10.33
C ASN A 39 -4.86 10.03 10.39
N SER A 40 -4.49 10.98 9.53
CA SER A 40 -5.17 12.27 9.39
C SER A 40 -6.63 12.12 8.98
N LEU A 41 -6.92 11.28 7.98
CA LEU A 41 -8.30 10.96 7.57
C LEU A 41 -9.09 10.25 8.67
N GLY A 42 -8.44 9.35 9.42
CA GLY A 42 -9.02 8.69 10.59
C GLY A 42 -9.41 9.68 11.69
N LEU A 43 -8.55 10.66 11.99
CA LEU A 43 -8.84 11.72 12.94
C LEU A 43 -10.02 12.60 12.49
N ILE A 44 -10.03 13.03 11.23
CA ILE A 44 -11.13 13.81 10.64
C ILE A 44 -12.45 13.03 10.75
N TYR A 45 -12.44 11.73 10.45
CA TYR A 45 -13.60 10.87 10.57
C TYR A 45 -14.09 10.74 12.02
N ALA A 46 -13.17 10.49 12.97
CA ALA A 46 -13.48 10.38 14.39
C ALA A 46 -14.12 11.67 14.93
N ILE A 47 -13.55 12.85 14.62
CA ILE A 47 -14.14 14.13 15.02
C ILE A 47 -15.55 14.30 14.45
N HIS A 48 -15.75 13.96 13.17
CA HIS A 48 -17.05 14.08 12.52
C HIS A 48 -18.13 13.17 13.13
N VAL A 49 -17.78 11.93 13.47
CA VAL A 49 -18.74 10.93 13.97
C VAL A 49 -18.95 11.03 15.47
N GLU A 50 -17.88 11.21 16.23
CA GLU A 50 -17.90 11.18 17.70
C GLU A 50 -18.12 12.56 18.33
N GLY A 51 -18.05 13.64 17.55
CA GLY A 51 -18.30 14.99 18.03
C GLY A 51 -17.28 15.45 19.06
N LEU A 52 -15.99 15.11 18.85
CA LEU A 52 -14.90 15.57 19.72
C LEU A 52 -14.90 17.10 19.84
N ASN A 53 -14.47 17.63 20.99
CA ASN A 53 -14.43 19.07 21.30
C ASN A 53 -13.33 19.84 20.53
N VAL A 54 -13.15 19.54 19.24
CA VAL A 54 -12.18 20.17 18.34
C VAL A 54 -12.91 20.48 17.04
N SER A 55 -12.78 21.73 16.56
CA SER A 55 -13.39 22.10 15.28
C SER A 55 -12.72 21.39 14.12
N LEU A 56 -13.54 20.80 13.25
CA LEU A 56 -13.06 20.07 12.08
C LEU A 56 -12.27 20.98 11.14
N GLU A 57 -12.67 22.25 11.05
CA GLU A 57 -12.02 23.29 10.28
C GLU A 57 -10.59 23.56 10.77
N ASN A 58 -10.34 23.49 12.08
CA ASN A 58 -8.99 23.67 12.61
C ASN A 58 -8.10 22.47 12.25
N VAL A 59 -8.61 21.24 12.33
CA VAL A 59 -7.85 20.04 11.96
C VAL A 59 -7.53 20.03 10.47
N ILE A 60 -8.51 20.36 9.63
CA ILE A 60 -8.31 20.51 8.18
C ILE A 60 -7.33 21.65 7.89
N GLY A 61 -7.48 22.79 8.56
CA GLY A 61 -6.57 23.94 8.42
C GLY A 61 -5.13 23.60 8.80
N ASN A 62 -4.94 22.86 9.90
CA ASN A 62 -3.63 22.36 10.33
C ASN A 62 -3.05 21.37 9.31
N LEU A 63 -3.86 20.47 8.76
CA LEU A 63 -3.42 19.52 7.75
C LEU A 63 -2.96 20.21 6.46
N LEU A 64 -3.65 21.27 6.03
CA LEU A 64 -3.32 22.03 4.83
C LEU A 64 -2.11 22.96 5.01
N THR A 65 -1.89 23.45 6.23
CA THR A 65 -0.76 24.36 6.55
C THR A 65 0.43 23.65 7.15
N CYS A 66 0.31 22.35 7.49
CA CYS A 66 1.38 21.55 8.05
C CYS A 66 2.58 21.54 7.09
N THR A 67 3.72 22.02 7.58
CA THR A 67 4.99 21.86 6.90
C THR A 67 5.50 20.46 7.17
N VAL A 68 5.38 19.59 6.17
CA VAL A 68 6.09 18.31 6.20
C VAL A 68 7.58 18.62 6.04
N PRO A 69 8.42 18.34 7.05
CA PRO A 69 9.84 18.63 6.96
C PRO A 69 10.45 17.80 5.84
N LEU A 70 10.79 18.47 4.74
CA LEU A 70 11.62 17.89 3.69
C LEU A 70 12.95 17.50 4.34
N ALA A 71 13.43 16.29 4.05
CA ALA A 71 14.73 15.82 4.51
C ALA A 71 15.78 16.95 4.32
N GLY A 72 16.37 17.42 5.42
CA GLY A 72 17.40 18.47 5.40
C GLY A 72 17.00 19.89 5.83
N GLY A 73 15.77 20.16 6.30
CA GLY A 73 15.42 21.46 6.91
C GLY A 73 15.99 21.63 8.34
N SER A 74 16.79 22.67 8.57
CA SER A 74 17.38 23.01 9.87
C SER A 74 16.31 23.40 10.91
N GLN A 75 15.93 22.47 11.76
CA GLN A 75 15.43 22.78 13.10
C GLN A 75 16.42 22.16 14.09
N LEU A 76 17.21 23.03 14.69
CA LEU A 76 18.47 22.76 15.38
C LEU A 76 18.31 22.11 16.77
N ASP A 77 17.12 21.65 17.16
CA ASP A 77 16.87 21.20 18.54
C ASP A 77 16.33 19.76 18.66
N SER A 78 16.61 18.88 17.70
CA SER A 78 16.45 17.42 17.93
C SER A 78 17.26 16.63 16.91
N VAL A 79 18.49 16.26 17.28
CA VAL A 79 19.36 15.32 16.58
C VAL A 79 19.25 13.92 17.22
N GLU A 80 18.18 13.65 17.95
CA GLU A 80 17.89 12.31 18.45
C GLU A 80 16.72 11.73 17.66
N GLU A 81 17.04 10.70 16.88
CA GLU A 81 16.17 9.88 16.01
C GLU A 81 15.64 10.59 14.75
N GLY A 82 15.84 9.96 13.58
CA GLY A 82 15.42 10.41 12.23
C GLY A 82 13.89 10.43 12.01
N ALA A 83 13.14 10.85 13.02
CA ALA A 83 11.70 10.92 13.09
C ALA A 83 11.30 12.37 13.39
N ARG A 84 10.49 12.97 12.52
CA ARG A 84 9.91 14.30 12.73
C ARG A 84 8.45 14.15 13.13
N THR A 85 7.94 14.98 14.02
CA THR A 85 6.53 14.87 14.46
C THR A 85 5.67 16.02 13.97
N ILE A 86 4.49 15.70 13.47
CA ILE A 86 3.43 16.67 13.15
C ILE A 86 2.23 16.43 14.07
N SER A 87 1.46 17.47 14.36
CA SER A 87 0.20 17.36 15.11
C SER A 87 -0.87 18.15 14.38
N LEU A 88 -2.06 17.55 14.25
CA LEU A 88 -3.21 18.22 13.66
C LEU A 88 -4.17 18.81 14.72
N GLY A 89 -3.84 18.67 16.00
CA GLY A 89 -4.72 19.00 17.14
C GLY A 89 -5.32 17.75 17.78
N ALA A 90 -6.29 17.92 18.69
CA ALA A 90 -7.00 16.83 19.37
C ALA A 90 -6.10 15.82 20.13
N GLY A 91 -4.90 16.23 20.54
CA GLY A 91 -3.92 15.33 21.19
C GLY A 91 -3.21 14.37 20.23
N ASP A 92 -3.41 14.50 18.91
CA ASP A 92 -2.73 13.70 17.90
C ASP A 92 -1.24 14.06 17.80
N ARG A 93 -0.41 13.04 17.58
CA ARG A 93 1.02 13.19 17.31
C ARG A 93 1.43 12.15 16.29
N GLN A 94 1.60 12.58 15.05
CA GLN A 94 1.99 11.72 13.95
C GLN A 94 3.50 11.81 13.74
N VAL A 95 4.11 10.65 13.50
CA VAL A 95 5.54 10.55 13.23
C VAL A 95 5.77 10.39 11.73
N ILE A 96 6.57 11.27 11.17
CA ILE A 96 7.10 11.20 9.80
C ILE A 96 8.53 10.69 9.90
N GLN A 97 8.74 9.46 9.45
CA GLN A 97 10.09 8.93 9.27
C GLN A 97 10.72 9.57 8.04
N THR A 98 11.87 10.20 8.24
CA THR A 98 12.75 10.61 7.15
C THR A 98 13.64 9.43 6.74
N PRO A 99 14.23 9.44 5.53
CA PRO A 99 15.26 8.46 5.17
C PRO A 99 16.33 8.42 6.27
N LEU A 100 16.69 7.21 6.73
CA LEU A 100 17.76 7.02 7.71
C LEU A 100 19.12 7.41 7.10
N VAL A 101 19.26 7.19 5.79
CA VAL A 101 20.42 7.53 4.99
C VAL A 101 19.94 7.91 3.60
N ASP A 102 20.54 8.91 2.96
CA ASP A 102 20.21 9.34 1.59
C ASP A 102 20.47 8.26 0.53
N SER A 103 21.13 7.16 0.90
CA SER A 103 21.46 6.02 0.04
C SER A 103 20.37 4.96 -0.06
N LEU A 104 19.25 5.08 0.68
CA LEU A 104 18.16 4.11 0.65
C LEU A 104 16.78 4.79 0.62
N PRO A 105 15.82 4.25 -0.15
CA PRO A 105 14.46 4.77 -0.17
C PRO A 105 13.70 4.38 1.11
N VAL A 106 12.76 5.23 1.54
CA VAL A 106 11.84 4.90 2.63
C VAL A 106 10.74 3.98 2.09
N SER A 107 10.94 2.67 2.20
CA SER A 107 9.97 1.66 1.75
C SER A 107 8.99 1.20 2.84
N ARG A 108 9.24 1.56 4.10
CA ARG A 108 8.54 1.06 5.30
C ARG A 108 8.48 -0.48 5.27
N CYS A 109 7.28 -1.05 5.41
CA CYS A 109 7.07 -2.49 5.33
C CYS A 109 6.79 -2.99 3.90
N SER A 110 6.69 -2.12 2.89
CA SER A 110 6.23 -2.49 1.54
C SER A 110 7.11 -3.57 0.90
N VAL A 111 8.43 -3.42 1.00
CA VAL A 111 9.41 -4.41 0.48
C VAL A 111 9.30 -5.72 1.25
N ALA A 112 9.28 -5.66 2.59
CA ALA A 112 9.15 -6.86 3.43
C ALA A 112 7.85 -7.62 3.17
N LEU A 113 6.73 -6.90 2.99
CA LEU A 113 5.42 -7.50 2.67
C LEU A 113 5.43 -8.16 1.29
N LEU A 114 6.08 -7.54 0.30
CA LEU A 114 6.22 -8.12 -1.04
C LEU A 114 6.98 -9.45 -1.00
N PHE A 115 8.12 -9.51 -0.29
CA PHE A 115 8.86 -10.75 -0.06
C PHE A 115 8.06 -11.79 0.72
N ARG A 116 7.32 -11.37 1.76
CA ARG A 116 6.47 -12.28 2.54
C ARG A 116 5.33 -12.88 1.72
N GLN A 117 4.82 -12.15 0.72
CA GLN A 117 3.70 -12.58 -0.11
C GLN A 117 4.13 -13.49 -1.26
N LEU A 118 5.23 -13.15 -1.93
CA LEU A 118 5.65 -13.83 -3.16
C LEU A 118 6.88 -14.74 -2.99
N GLY A 119 7.66 -14.57 -1.92
CA GLY A 119 8.93 -15.26 -1.74
C GLY A 119 10.06 -14.67 -2.58
N ILE A 120 11.31 -15.04 -2.25
CA ILE A 120 12.52 -14.44 -2.80
C ILE A 120 12.59 -14.59 -4.32
N THR A 121 12.42 -15.81 -4.84
CA THR A 121 12.56 -16.11 -6.28
C THR A 121 11.62 -15.28 -7.14
N ASN A 122 10.36 -15.19 -6.75
CA ASN A 122 9.35 -14.43 -7.47
C ASN A 122 9.63 -12.93 -7.42
N VAL A 123 10.02 -12.39 -6.25
CA VAL A 123 10.36 -10.96 -6.15
C VAL A 123 11.60 -10.61 -6.98
N LEU A 124 12.62 -11.47 -7.01
CA LEU A 124 13.78 -11.26 -7.88
C LEU A 124 13.39 -11.33 -9.37
N SER A 125 12.49 -12.23 -9.75
CA SER A 125 11.95 -12.29 -11.12
C SER A 125 11.20 -11.01 -11.49
N LEU A 126 10.35 -10.48 -10.61
CA LEU A 126 9.63 -9.23 -10.82
C LEU A 126 10.57 -8.01 -10.88
N PHE A 127 11.62 -8.00 -10.07
CA PHE A 127 12.67 -6.99 -10.12
C PHE A 127 13.36 -6.99 -11.49
N CYS A 128 13.80 -8.15 -11.97
CA CYS A 128 14.36 -8.30 -13.32
C CYS A 128 13.36 -7.88 -14.40
N ALA A 129 12.09 -8.26 -14.27
CA ALA A 129 11.04 -7.90 -15.22
C ALA A 129 10.84 -6.38 -15.32
N ALA A 130 10.87 -5.69 -14.18
CA ALA A 130 10.77 -4.24 -14.16
C ALA A 130 12.02 -3.55 -14.75
N LEU A 131 13.22 -4.11 -14.52
CA LEU A 131 14.46 -3.63 -15.13
C LEU A 131 14.52 -3.84 -16.65
N THR A 132 13.88 -4.90 -17.15
CA THR A 132 13.77 -5.17 -18.59
C THR A 132 12.48 -4.64 -19.20
N GLU A 133 11.82 -3.72 -18.51
CA GLU A 133 10.68 -2.95 -19.02
C GLU A 133 9.50 -3.84 -19.45
N HIS A 134 9.22 -4.92 -18.74
CA HIS A 134 8.01 -5.72 -18.97
C HIS A 134 6.77 -5.13 -18.30
N LYS A 135 5.60 -5.60 -18.73
CA LYS A 135 4.32 -5.31 -18.10
C LYS A 135 4.15 -6.21 -16.88
N VAL A 136 4.08 -5.59 -15.71
CA VAL A 136 3.90 -6.27 -14.42
C VAL A 136 2.53 -5.90 -13.85
N LEU A 137 1.69 -6.90 -13.63
CA LEU A 137 0.38 -6.78 -13.02
C LEU A 137 0.38 -7.48 -11.66
N PHE A 138 0.06 -6.73 -10.60
CA PHE A 138 -0.23 -7.29 -9.29
C PHE A 138 -1.73 -7.57 -9.16
N LEU A 139 -2.08 -8.75 -8.67
CA LEU A 139 -3.45 -9.19 -8.46
C LEU A 139 -3.67 -9.48 -6.97
N SER A 140 -4.75 -8.95 -6.39
CA SER A 140 -5.16 -9.23 -5.01
C SER A 140 -6.59 -8.76 -4.75
N ARG A 141 -7.27 -9.39 -3.80
CA ARG A 141 -8.54 -8.90 -3.23
C ARG A 141 -8.35 -7.65 -2.37
N SER A 142 -7.14 -7.40 -1.87
CA SER A 142 -6.82 -6.27 -1.00
C SER A 142 -6.16 -5.13 -1.77
N TYR A 143 -6.87 -4.00 -1.88
CA TYR A 143 -6.33 -2.76 -2.46
C TYR A 143 -5.07 -2.25 -1.75
N GLN A 144 -4.97 -2.47 -0.44
CA GLN A 144 -3.76 -2.10 0.30
C GLN A 144 -2.57 -2.96 -0.12
N ARG A 145 -2.74 -4.28 -0.29
CA ARG A 145 -1.67 -5.16 -0.78
C ARG A 145 -1.22 -4.77 -2.17
N LEU A 146 -2.15 -4.45 -3.07
CA LEU A 146 -1.82 -3.94 -4.41
C LEU A 146 -0.94 -2.69 -4.35
N ALA A 147 -1.35 -1.70 -3.56
CA ALA A 147 -0.61 -0.46 -3.42
C ALA A 147 0.78 -0.67 -2.80
N ASP A 148 0.88 -1.50 -1.76
CA ASP A 148 2.14 -1.79 -1.06
C ASP A 148 3.07 -2.63 -1.94
N ALA A 149 2.57 -3.59 -2.70
CA ALA A 149 3.38 -4.39 -3.64
C ALA A 149 3.97 -3.52 -4.76
N CYS A 150 3.16 -2.65 -5.36
CA CYS A 150 3.63 -1.69 -6.37
C CYS A 150 4.73 -0.77 -5.82
N ARG A 151 4.53 -0.20 -4.63
CA ARG A 151 5.56 0.61 -3.94
C ARG A 151 6.79 -0.19 -3.59
N GLY A 152 6.62 -1.43 -3.13
CA GLY A 152 7.71 -2.33 -2.78
C GLY A 152 8.62 -2.61 -3.98
N LEU A 153 8.03 -2.92 -5.13
CA LEU A 153 8.78 -3.13 -6.37
C LEU A 153 9.51 -1.86 -6.82
N LEU A 154 8.85 -0.69 -6.78
CA LEU A 154 9.52 0.58 -7.09
C LEU A 154 10.67 0.90 -6.14
N ALA A 155 10.53 0.62 -4.84
CA ALA A 155 11.60 0.83 -3.87
C ALA A 155 12.82 -0.05 -4.17
N LEU A 156 12.62 -1.28 -4.65
CA LEU A 156 13.72 -2.16 -5.08
C LEU A 156 14.49 -1.62 -6.29
N LEU A 157 13.85 -0.82 -7.14
CA LEU A 157 14.50 -0.22 -8.32
C LEU A 157 15.44 0.93 -7.97
N PHE A 158 15.45 1.43 -6.73
CA PHE A 158 16.36 2.51 -6.34
C PHE A 158 17.83 2.14 -6.65
N PRO A 159 18.64 3.07 -7.22
CA PRO A 159 18.36 4.50 -7.46
C PRO A 159 17.73 4.80 -8.84
N LEU A 160 17.33 3.79 -9.61
CA LEU A 160 16.70 3.97 -10.91
C LEU A 160 15.29 4.55 -10.75
N ARG A 161 14.89 5.39 -11.71
CA ARG A 161 13.54 5.97 -11.76
C ARG A 161 12.70 5.25 -12.80
N TYR A 162 11.68 4.55 -12.32
CA TYR A 162 10.65 4.02 -13.19
C TYR A 162 9.88 5.17 -13.86
N SER A 163 9.80 5.14 -15.20
CA SER A 163 9.28 6.26 -15.99
C SER A 163 8.07 5.89 -16.87
N PHE A 164 7.59 4.65 -16.75
CA PHE A 164 6.42 4.16 -17.50
C PHE A 164 5.13 4.26 -16.67
N THR A 165 4.05 3.69 -17.20
CA THR A 165 2.72 3.72 -16.56
C THR A 165 2.75 3.04 -15.20
N TYR A 166 2.39 3.78 -14.16
CA TYR A 166 2.31 3.30 -12.78
C TYR A 166 0.92 3.58 -12.21
N VAL A 167 0.14 2.51 -12.00
CA VAL A 167 -1.25 2.61 -11.49
C VAL A 167 -1.47 1.55 -10.40
N PRO A 168 -1.16 1.86 -9.12
CA PRO A 168 -1.19 0.87 -8.05
C PRO A 168 -2.55 0.22 -7.79
N ILE A 169 -3.62 0.90 -8.18
CA ILE A 169 -4.99 0.39 -8.15
C ILE A 169 -5.68 0.89 -9.42
N LEU A 170 -5.91 -0.01 -10.37
CA LEU A 170 -6.63 0.29 -11.60
C LEU A 170 -8.15 0.16 -11.38
N PRO A 171 -8.94 1.21 -11.64
CA PRO A 171 -10.39 1.11 -11.64
C PRO A 171 -10.90 0.17 -12.74
N ALA A 172 -12.03 -0.51 -12.47
CA ALA A 172 -12.64 -1.45 -13.41
C ALA A 172 -12.94 -0.84 -14.79
N GLN A 173 -13.33 0.43 -14.81
CA GLN A 173 -13.67 1.16 -16.04
C GLN A 173 -12.46 1.39 -16.96
N LEU A 174 -11.23 1.19 -16.45
CA LEU A 174 -9.99 1.43 -17.17
C LEU A 174 -9.21 0.15 -17.46
N LEU A 175 -9.85 -1.03 -17.38
CA LEU A 175 -9.19 -2.32 -17.66
C LEU A 175 -8.60 -2.39 -19.08
N GLU A 176 -9.12 -1.62 -20.03
CA GLU A 176 -8.56 -1.51 -21.39
C GLU A 176 -7.09 -1.05 -21.42
N VAL A 177 -6.62 -0.35 -20.38
CA VAL A 177 -5.22 0.09 -20.26
C VAL A 177 -4.25 -1.10 -20.20
N LEU A 178 -4.71 -2.27 -19.74
CA LEU A 178 -3.88 -3.48 -19.66
C LEU A 178 -3.42 -3.97 -21.04
N SER A 179 -4.16 -3.65 -22.10
CA SER A 179 -3.82 -4.02 -23.49
C SER A 179 -2.87 -3.03 -24.17
N THR A 180 -2.42 -1.98 -23.47
CA THR A 180 -1.49 -1.00 -24.04
C THR A 180 -0.14 -1.65 -24.37
N PRO A 181 0.56 -1.23 -25.45
CA PRO A 181 1.83 -1.86 -25.84
C PRO A 181 3.01 -1.43 -24.96
N THR A 182 2.84 -0.40 -24.13
CA THR A 182 3.89 0.17 -23.29
C THR A 182 4.08 -0.63 -21.99
N PRO A 183 5.29 -0.66 -21.42
CA PRO A 183 5.53 -1.23 -20.09
C PRO A 183 4.64 -0.57 -19.03
N PHE A 184 4.29 -1.32 -17.99
CA PHE A 184 3.55 -0.79 -16.85
C PHE A 184 3.81 -1.57 -15.56
N ILE A 185 3.53 -0.94 -14.43
CA ILE A 185 3.32 -1.57 -13.13
C ILE A 185 1.91 -1.19 -12.66
N ILE A 186 1.01 -2.17 -12.63
CA ILE A 186 -0.41 -1.95 -12.34
C ILE A 186 -0.92 -2.93 -11.30
N GLY A 187 -1.76 -2.48 -10.37
CA GLY A 187 -2.50 -3.35 -9.47
C GLY A 187 -3.97 -3.49 -9.87
N VAL A 188 -4.49 -4.71 -9.94
CA VAL A 188 -5.88 -5.02 -10.30
C VAL A 188 -6.54 -5.83 -9.18
N ASN A 189 -7.80 -5.49 -8.88
CA ASN A 189 -8.56 -6.27 -7.90
C ASN A 189 -8.87 -7.67 -8.45
N ALA A 190 -8.69 -8.71 -7.64
CA ALA A 190 -8.93 -10.10 -8.03
C ALA A 190 -10.38 -10.39 -8.51
N ALA A 191 -11.35 -9.51 -8.23
CA ALA A 191 -12.68 -9.59 -8.83
C ALA A 191 -12.67 -9.54 -10.38
N PHE A 192 -11.61 -8.98 -10.98
CA PHE A 192 -11.41 -8.86 -12.43
C PHE A 192 -10.31 -9.79 -12.94
N GLN A 193 -10.09 -10.93 -12.27
CA GLN A 193 -9.05 -11.88 -12.66
C GLN A 193 -9.28 -12.47 -14.05
N ALA A 194 -10.54 -12.71 -14.44
CA ALA A 194 -10.87 -13.32 -15.73
C ALA A 194 -10.33 -12.47 -16.89
N GLU A 195 -10.46 -11.14 -16.79
CA GLU A 195 -9.98 -10.16 -17.74
C GLU A 195 -8.44 -10.13 -17.83
N THR A 196 -7.74 -10.50 -16.75
CA THR A 196 -6.27 -10.58 -16.76
C THR A 196 -5.72 -11.84 -17.41
N GLN A 197 -6.50 -12.93 -17.48
CA GLN A 197 -6.06 -14.21 -18.07
C GLN A 197 -5.97 -14.15 -19.59
N GLU A 198 -6.65 -13.20 -20.23
CA GLU A 198 -6.61 -13.01 -21.68
C GLU A 198 -5.35 -12.26 -22.16
N LEU A 199 -4.56 -11.71 -21.24
CA LEU A 199 -3.38 -10.91 -21.55
C LEU A 199 -2.18 -11.81 -21.86
N LEU A 200 -1.68 -11.74 -23.10
CA LEU A 200 -0.62 -12.63 -23.58
C LEU A 200 0.80 -12.15 -23.25
N ASP A 201 0.98 -10.87 -22.92
CA ASP A 201 2.30 -10.25 -22.73
C ASP A 201 2.47 -9.58 -21.36
N VAL A 202 1.62 -9.95 -20.40
CA VAL A 202 1.59 -9.38 -19.04
C VAL A 202 2.01 -10.42 -18.02
N ILE A 203 3.01 -10.10 -17.21
CA ILE A 203 3.45 -10.90 -16.07
C ILE A 203 2.46 -10.67 -14.92
N VAL A 204 1.83 -11.73 -14.43
CA VAL A 204 0.80 -11.65 -13.38
C VAL A 204 1.38 -12.16 -12.06
N ALA A 205 1.47 -11.28 -11.07
CA ALA A 205 1.85 -11.59 -9.70
C ALA A 205 0.61 -11.65 -8.80
N ASP A 206 0.14 -12.86 -8.49
CA ASP A 206 -0.96 -13.09 -7.56
C ASP A 206 -0.44 -13.03 -6.11
N LEU A 207 -0.74 -11.92 -5.43
CA LEU A 207 -0.31 -11.67 -4.05
C LEU A 207 -1.10 -12.47 -3.03
N ASP A 208 -2.29 -12.96 -3.38
CA ASP A 208 -3.12 -13.76 -2.48
C ASP A 208 -2.75 -15.25 -2.59
N GLY A 209 -2.41 -15.71 -3.80
CA GLY A 209 -1.92 -17.06 -4.08
C GLY A 209 -0.42 -17.26 -3.89
N GLY A 210 0.37 -16.18 -3.87
CA GLY A 210 1.83 -16.24 -3.71
C GLY A 210 2.57 -16.72 -4.96
N THR A 211 2.02 -16.45 -6.15
CA THR A 211 2.54 -16.97 -7.43
C THR A 211 2.85 -15.86 -8.42
N VAL A 212 3.78 -16.12 -9.33
CA VAL A 212 4.07 -15.26 -10.49
C VAL A 212 3.93 -16.11 -11.75
N THR A 213 3.06 -15.67 -12.66
CA THR A 213 2.83 -16.29 -13.96
C THR A 213 3.48 -15.43 -15.03
N VAL A 214 4.43 -16.01 -15.76
CA VAL A 214 5.13 -15.36 -16.88
C VAL A 214 4.60 -15.98 -18.18
N PRO A 215 4.04 -15.18 -19.11
CA PRO A 215 3.58 -15.71 -20.39
C PRO A 215 4.72 -16.30 -21.22
N GLU A 216 4.43 -17.30 -22.05
CA GLU A 216 5.44 -18.02 -22.85
C GLU A 216 6.23 -17.10 -23.81
N CYS A 217 5.62 -16.03 -24.30
CA CYS A 217 6.29 -15.07 -25.19
C CYS A 217 7.13 -14.01 -24.46
N VAL A 218 7.17 -14.05 -23.13
CA VAL A 218 7.94 -13.13 -22.28
C VAL A 218 9.15 -13.85 -21.71
N HIS A 219 10.34 -13.34 -22.00
CA HIS A 219 11.58 -13.86 -21.46
C HIS A 219 12.21 -12.84 -20.50
N ILE A 220 12.26 -13.21 -19.21
CA ILE A 220 12.92 -12.41 -18.17
C ILE A 220 14.32 -12.98 -17.93
N PRO A 221 15.40 -12.25 -18.26
CA PRO A 221 16.74 -12.72 -17.95
C PRO A 221 16.92 -12.77 -16.42
N PRO A 222 17.48 -13.86 -15.87
CA PRO A 222 17.81 -13.92 -14.45
C PRO A 222 18.96 -12.96 -14.13
N LEU A 223 19.13 -12.67 -12.84
CA LEU A 223 20.35 -12.01 -12.37
C LEU A 223 21.58 -12.85 -12.75
N PRO A 224 22.70 -12.23 -13.18
CA PRO A 224 23.92 -12.99 -13.47
C PRO A 224 24.46 -13.69 -12.22
N GLU A 225 25.02 -14.89 -12.37
CA GLU A 225 25.79 -15.50 -11.29
C GLU A 225 27.14 -14.77 -11.10
N PRO A 226 27.64 -14.63 -9.86
CA PRO A 226 27.13 -15.21 -8.61
C PRO A 226 26.06 -14.35 -7.89
N LEU A 227 25.63 -13.23 -8.48
CA LEU A 227 24.73 -12.27 -7.80
C LEU A 227 23.40 -12.91 -7.44
N GLN A 228 22.84 -13.73 -8.33
CA GLN A 228 21.57 -14.41 -8.07
C GLN A 228 21.64 -15.28 -6.80
N SER A 229 22.60 -16.21 -6.74
CA SER A 229 22.75 -17.12 -5.61
C SER A 229 23.12 -16.39 -4.32
N GLN A 230 24.02 -15.40 -4.39
CA GLN A 230 24.41 -14.60 -3.22
C GLN A 230 23.25 -13.78 -2.66
N THR A 231 22.53 -13.05 -3.51
CA THR A 231 21.38 -12.24 -3.10
C THR A 231 20.28 -13.12 -2.51
N HIS A 232 20.01 -14.28 -3.13
CA HIS A 232 19.03 -15.22 -2.59
C HIS A 232 19.42 -15.69 -1.18
N ASN A 233 20.66 -16.13 -0.98
CA ASN A 233 21.14 -16.62 0.31
C ASN A 233 21.08 -15.54 1.40
N VAL A 234 21.53 -14.32 1.10
CA VAL A 234 21.47 -13.20 2.05
C VAL A 234 20.02 -12.88 2.43
N LEU A 235 19.11 -12.85 1.45
CA LEU A 235 17.69 -12.58 1.70
C LEU A 235 17.02 -13.69 2.52
N SER A 236 17.40 -14.96 2.32
CA SER A 236 16.90 -16.08 3.15
C SER A 236 17.22 -15.84 4.63
N MET A 237 18.45 -15.42 4.94
CA MET A 237 18.85 -15.16 6.33
C MET A 237 18.17 -13.92 6.93
N VAL A 238 17.80 -12.95 6.10
CA VAL A 238 17.06 -11.76 6.55
C VAL A 238 15.59 -12.09 6.84
N LEU A 239 14.97 -12.93 6.02
CA LEU A 239 13.56 -13.32 6.19
C LEU A 239 13.37 -14.35 7.31
N ASP A 240 14.31 -15.27 7.46
CA ASP A 240 14.27 -16.36 8.43
C ASP A 240 15.58 -16.41 9.25
N PRO A 241 15.85 -15.41 10.11
CA PRO A 241 17.10 -15.34 10.89
C PRO A 241 17.29 -16.52 11.85
N GLU A 242 16.20 -17.17 12.24
CA GLU A 242 16.21 -18.35 13.11
C GLU A 242 16.94 -19.55 12.47
N LEU A 243 17.12 -19.56 11.14
CA LEU A 243 17.83 -20.62 10.42
C LEU A 243 19.30 -20.77 10.87
N GLU A 244 19.95 -19.71 11.38
CA GLU A 244 21.33 -19.82 11.89
C GLU A 244 21.44 -20.75 13.10
N LEU A 245 20.36 -20.83 13.88
CA LEU A 245 20.33 -21.51 15.17
C LEU A 245 19.40 -22.72 15.16
N ALA A 246 18.76 -23.03 14.02
CA ALA A 246 17.72 -24.05 13.91
C ALA A 246 18.16 -25.44 14.34
N ASP A 247 19.45 -25.78 14.14
CA ASP A 247 20.03 -27.07 14.50
C ASP A 247 20.71 -27.07 15.89
N LEU A 248 20.71 -25.96 16.62
CA LEU A 248 21.27 -25.92 17.97
C LEU A 248 20.34 -26.64 18.94
N ALA A 249 20.84 -27.73 19.54
CA ALA A 249 20.11 -28.49 20.56
C ALA A 249 19.74 -27.66 21.80
N PHE A 250 20.45 -26.56 22.06
CA PHE A 250 20.20 -25.63 23.15
C PHE A 250 20.29 -24.18 22.64
N PRO A 251 19.40 -23.27 23.08
CA PRO A 251 19.48 -21.87 22.70
C PRO A 251 20.81 -21.26 23.17
N PRO A 252 21.43 -20.35 22.38
CA PRO A 252 22.65 -19.69 22.79
C PRO A 252 22.44 -18.94 24.12
N PRO A 253 23.44 -18.90 25.00
CA PRO A 253 23.32 -18.18 26.27
C PRO A 253 22.97 -16.71 25.98
N THR A 254 21.85 -16.23 26.52
CA THR A 254 21.42 -14.85 26.35
C THR A 254 22.45 -13.92 26.98
N THR A 255 23.26 -13.25 26.17
CA THR A 255 24.06 -12.12 26.62
C THR A 255 23.10 -11.00 26.97
N SER A 256 22.76 -10.86 28.25
CA SER A 256 22.13 -9.65 28.77
C SER A 256 23.12 -8.50 28.61
N ALA A 257 22.86 -7.62 27.64
CA ALA A 257 23.49 -6.31 27.52
C ALA A 257 22.49 -5.25 27.93
#